data_AF-A0A1K2ISE6-F1
#
_entry.id   AF-A0A1K2ISE6-F1
#
_cell.length_a   1.000
_cell.length_b   1.000
_cell.length_c   1.000
_cell.angle_alpha   90.00
_cell.angle_beta   90.00
_cell.angle_gamma   90.00
#
_symmetry.space_group_name_H-M   'P 1'
#
loop_
_entity.id
_entity.type
_entity.pdbx_description
1 polymer ?
#
loop_
_entity_poly.entity_id
_entity_poly.type
_entity_poly.pdbx_seq_one_letter_code
_entity_poly.pdbx_strand_id
1 'polypeptide(L)'
;MEKEQKTENLLQEFLRKIESLPVEITENLLKYSNDEDEKNIINTFAPTLKNQFKELSLFINEQSMKGTRQGNSDVEQFLKIASPNQMMSNMKIALPSIGSIVGKLGIDGIVKEIKKIIKEILGLFGINLPKWIDGLLTLIDEILNIIFGGGSAKMRIAMSQIEQHYLAELTQLAKLKKATKELSNDEENDEL
;
A
#
# COMPACT_ATOMS: atom_id res chain seq x y z
N MET A 1 7.85 -21.90 36.09
CA MET A 1 7.17 -21.88 34.78
C MET A 1 7.69 -20.68 34.01
N GLU A 2 8.81 -20.86 33.32
CA GLU A 2 9.29 -19.87 32.36
C GLU A 2 8.31 -19.87 31.18
N LYS A 3 7.67 -18.73 30.94
CA LYS A 3 6.93 -18.52 29.70
C LYS A 3 7.99 -18.46 28.60
N GLU A 4 8.13 -19.52 27.82
CA GLU A 4 8.83 -19.47 26.54
C GLU A 4 8.26 -18.29 25.75
N GLN A 5 9.05 -17.22 25.64
CA GLN A 5 8.79 -16.15 24.69
C GLN A 5 8.93 -16.77 23.31
N LYS A 6 7.82 -17.28 22.79
CA LYS A 6 7.72 -17.74 21.41
C LYS A 6 8.14 -16.56 20.54
N THR A 7 9.32 -16.63 19.95
CA THR A 7 9.83 -15.61 19.03
C THR A 7 8.74 -15.45 17.96
N GLU A 8 8.12 -14.27 17.90
CA GLU A 8 7.05 -14.02 16.92
C GLU A 8 7.65 -14.25 15.53
N ASN A 9 7.04 -15.16 14.76
CA ASN A 9 7.40 -15.37 13.37
C ASN A 9 7.06 -14.08 12.58
N LEU A 10 7.86 -13.73 11.58
CA LEU A 10 7.65 -12.57 10.70
C LEU A 10 6.22 -12.48 10.15
N LEU A 11 5.60 -13.62 9.85
CA LEU A 11 4.20 -13.66 9.42
C LEU A 11 3.25 -13.13 10.51
N GLN A 12 3.43 -13.53 11.76
CA GLN A 12 2.57 -13.07 12.86
C GLN A 12 2.74 -11.56 13.11
N GLU A 13 3.97 -11.07 13.04
CA GLU A 13 4.24 -9.63 13.12
C GLU A 13 3.54 -8.86 11.98
N PHE A 14 3.62 -9.40 10.75
CA PHE A 14 2.98 -8.84 9.57
C PHE A 14 1.45 -8.78 9.73
N LEU A 15 0.84 -9.89 10.12
CA LEU A 15 -0.61 -10.02 10.31
C LEU A 15 -1.14 -9.07 11.39
N ARG A 16 -0.39 -8.91 12.49
CA ARG A 16 -0.75 -7.96 13.55
C ARG A 16 -0.70 -6.50 13.06
N LYS A 17 0.31 -6.15 12.26
CA LYS A 17 0.43 -4.80 11.67
C LYS A 17 -0.66 -4.54 10.63
N ILE A 18 -1.05 -5.55 9.84
CA ILE A 18 -2.22 -5.47 8.94
C ILE A 18 -3.49 -5.20 9.75
N GLU A 19 -3.71 -5.93 10.83
CA GLU A 19 -4.93 -5.77 11.65
C GLU A 19 -5.03 -4.37 12.28
N SER A 20 -3.91 -3.76 12.68
CA SER A 20 -3.90 -2.41 13.24
C SER A 20 -4.00 -1.29 12.19
N LEU A 21 -3.74 -1.61 10.91
CA LEU A 21 -3.65 -0.64 9.83
C LEU A 21 -4.89 0.24 9.66
N PRO A 22 -6.13 -0.30 9.63
CA PRO A 22 -7.32 0.53 9.44
C PRO A 22 -7.54 1.51 10.58
N VAL A 23 -7.20 1.12 11.81
CA VAL A 23 -7.34 1.97 13.00
C VAL A 23 -6.40 3.15 12.87
N GLU A 24 -5.13 2.90 12.55
CA GLU A 24 -4.13 3.96 12.42
C GLU A 24 -4.46 4.92 11.27
N ILE A 25 -4.95 4.42 10.13
CA ILE A 25 -5.39 5.25 9.00
C ILE A 25 -6.60 6.11 9.41
N THR A 26 -7.62 5.51 10.00
CA THR A 26 -8.89 6.20 10.31
C THR A 26 -8.71 7.23 11.42
N GLU A 27 -7.92 6.93 12.46
CA GLU A 27 -7.59 7.88 13.52
C GLU A 27 -6.82 9.10 12.99
N ASN A 28 -5.82 8.89 12.13
CA ASN A 28 -5.09 10.00 11.54
C ASN A 28 -5.97 10.82 10.59
N LEU A 29 -6.81 10.20 9.77
CA LEU A 29 -7.76 10.93 8.93
C LEU A 29 -8.72 11.79 9.75
N LEU A 30 -9.29 11.25 10.83
CA LEU A 30 -10.17 12.02 11.72
C LEU A 30 -9.44 13.20 12.36
N LYS A 31 -8.17 13.02 12.72
CA LYS A 31 -7.33 14.07 13.31
C LYS A 31 -7.04 15.21 12.34
N TYR A 32 -6.89 14.92 11.05
CA TYR A 32 -6.55 15.91 10.03
C TYR A 32 -7.75 16.37 9.18
N SER A 33 -8.93 15.80 9.38
CA SER A 33 -10.15 16.22 8.72
C SER A 33 -10.73 17.46 9.40
N ASN A 34 -10.92 18.53 8.61
CA ASN A 34 -11.57 19.76 9.06
C ASN A 34 -13.07 19.80 8.68
N ASP A 35 -13.53 18.84 7.88
CA ASP A 35 -14.90 18.78 7.36
C ASP A 35 -15.71 17.73 8.13
N GLU A 36 -16.84 18.15 8.69
CA GLU A 36 -17.73 17.25 9.44
C GLU A 36 -18.31 16.14 8.54
N ASP A 37 -18.53 16.42 7.25
CA ASP A 37 -18.99 15.40 6.31
C ASP A 37 -17.92 14.34 6.08
N GLU A 38 -16.65 14.74 5.94
CA GLU A 38 -15.52 13.82 5.81
C GLU A 38 -15.37 12.97 7.09
N LYS A 39 -15.49 13.57 8.28
CA LYS A 39 -15.47 12.83 9.55
C LYS A 39 -16.62 11.82 9.64
N ASN A 40 -17.83 12.20 9.24
CA ASN A 40 -19.00 11.31 9.24
C ASN A 40 -18.80 10.12 8.30
N ILE A 41 -18.24 10.35 7.11
CA ILE A 41 -17.88 9.28 6.17
C ILE A 41 -16.85 8.34 6.80
N ILE A 42 -15.75 8.88 7.35
CA ILE A 42 -14.71 8.06 7.99
C ILE A 42 -15.31 7.20 9.10
N ASN A 43 -16.09 7.79 10.01
CA ASN A 43 -16.72 7.08 11.12
C ASN A 43 -17.70 5.99 10.67
N THR A 44 -18.39 6.21 9.56
CA THR A 44 -19.35 5.23 8.99
C THR A 44 -18.63 4.00 8.45
N PHE A 45 -17.49 4.18 7.77
CA PHE A 45 -16.79 3.08 7.11
C PHE A 45 -15.67 2.44 7.95
N ALA A 46 -15.13 3.14 8.94
CA ALA A 46 -14.03 2.66 9.77
C ALA A 46 -14.28 1.27 10.42
N PRO A 47 -15.47 0.98 11.00
CA PRO A 47 -15.73 -0.33 11.59
C PRO A 47 -15.70 -1.47 10.56
N THR A 48 -16.28 -1.25 9.39
CA THR A 48 -16.27 -2.23 8.28
C THR A 48 -14.85 -2.51 7.83
N LEU A 49 -14.05 -1.47 7.59
CA LEU A 49 -12.67 -1.60 7.16
C LEU A 49 -11.83 -2.37 8.21
N LYS A 50 -11.97 -2.03 9.49
CA LYS A 50 -11.31 -2.72 10.59
C LYS A 50 -11.66 -4.21 10.62
N ASN A 51 -12.94 -4.55 10.49
CA ASN A 51 -13.39 -5.93 10.49
C ASN A 51 -12.84 -6.70 9.28
N GLN A 52 -12.84 -6.11 8.08
CA GLN A 52 -12.31 -6.78 6.88
C GLN A 52 -10.82 -7.12 7.01
N PHE A 53 -10.00 -6.21 7.53
CA PHE A 53 -8.56 -6.49 7.76
C PHE A 53 -8.35 -7.53 8.86
N LYS A 54 -9.16 -7.49 9.92
CA LYS A 54 -9.12 -8.51 10.99
C LYS A 54 -9.46 -9.90 10.47
N GLU A 55 -10.58 -10.04 9.77
CA GLU A 55 -11.01 -11.33 9.21
C GLU A 55 -10.00 -11.86 8.18
N LEU A 56 -9.42 -10.97 7.36
CA LEU A 56 -8.35 -11.34 6.44
C LEU A 56 -7.09 -11.82 7.17
N SER A 57 -6.70 -11.14 8.25
CA SER A 57 -5.57 -11.53 9.09
C SER A 57 -5.80 -12.90 9.73
N LEU A 58 -6.98 -13.12 10.30
CA LEU A 58 -7.40 -14.41 10.88
C LEU A 58 -7.38 -15.52 9.82
N PHE A 59 -7.93 -15.26 8.64
CA PHE A 59 -7.94 -16.21 7.54
C PHE A 59 -6.52 -16.63 7.15
N ILE A 60 -5.61 -15.68 6.91
CA ILE A 60 -4.21 -15.99 6.55
C ILE A 60 -3.52 -16.78 7.68
N ASN A 61 -3.77 -16.41 8.94
CA ASN A 61 -3.24 -17.13 10.09
C ASN A 61 -3.73 -18.60 10.10
N GLU A 62 -5.02 -18.83 9.90
CA GLU A 62 -5.56 -20.19 9.80
C GLU A 62 -4.94 -20.99 8.65
N GLN A 63 -4.71 -20.36 7.50
CA GLN A 63 -4.04 -21.01 6.37
C GLN A 63 -2.59 -21.35 6.71
N SER A 64 -1.88 -20.49 7.45
CA SER A 64 -0.52 -20.80 7.91
C SER A 64 -0.47 -22.01 8.85
N MET A 65 -1.49 -22.18 9.72
CA MET A 65 -1.59 -23.31 10.63
C MET A 65 -1.92 -24.62 9.92
N LYS A 66 -2.69 -24.56 8.83
CA LYS A 66 -3.05 -25.70 7.97
C LYS A 66 -2.01 -25.97 6.88
N GLY A 67 -1.12 -25.02 6.62
CA GLY A 67 -0.14 -25.03 5.55
C GLY A 67 0.97 -26.06 5.76
N THR A 68 1.62 -26.44 4.67
CA THR A 68 2.78 -27.33 4.72
C THR A 68 3.97 -26.61 5.36
N ARG A 69 4.94 -27.37 5.90
CA ARG A 69 6.20 -26.79 6.40
C ARG A 69 6.95 -26.01 5.30
N GLN A 70 6.91 -26.51 4.06
CA GLN A 70 7.49 -25.84 2.91
C GLN A 70 6.81 -24.50 2.64
N GLY A 71 5.47 -24.47 2.55
CA GLY A 71 4.73 -23.24 2.31
C GLY A 71 4.97 -22.18 3.40
N ASN A 72 5.04 -22.60 4.67
CA ASN A 72 5.40 -21.68 5.76
C ASN A 72 6.83 -21.15 5.65
N SER A 73 7.79 -21.98 5.22
CA SER A 73 9.18 -21.56 4.96
C SER A 73 9.26 -20.57 3.78
N ASP A 74 8.52 -20.84 2.70
CA ASP A 74 8.49 -19.99 1.51
C ASP A 74 7.87 -18.63 1.83
N VAL A 75 6.78 -18.61 2.61
CA VAL A 75 6.18 -17.36 3.12
C VAL A 75 7.17 -16.59 3.98
N GLU A 76 7.89 -17.25 4.88
CA GLU A 76 8.93 -16.57 5.67
C GLU A 76 10.03 -15.96 4.80
N GLN A 77 10.50 -16.70 3.80
CA GLN A 77 11.53 -16.21 2.89
C GLN A 77 11.03 -15.05 2.04
N PHE A 78 9.80 -15.15 1.53
CA PHE A 78 9.12 -14.07 0.81
C PHE A 78 9.00 -12.81 1.67
N LEU A 79 8.55 -12.94 2.93
CA LEU A 79 8.43 -11.81 3.85
C LEU A 79 9.79 -11.17 4.17
N LYS A 80 10.89 -11.95 4.24
CA LYS A 80 12.24 -11.40 4.40
C LYS A 80 12.66 -10.56 3.20
N ILE A 81 12.38 -11.03 1.98
CA ILE A 81 12.77 -10.34 0.74
C ILE A 81 11.88 -9.11 0.49
N ALA A 82 10.56 -9.28 0.57
CA ALA A 82 9.60 -8.20 0.34
C ALA A 82 9.61 -7.15 1.45
N SER A 83 10.12 -7.48 2.64
CA SER A 83 10.25 -6.57 3.80
C SER A 83 8.96 -5.79 4.15
N PRO A 84 7.76 -6.41 4.16
CA PRO A 84 6.52 -5.68 4.38
C PRO A 84 6.43 -5.06 5.77
N ASN A 85 7.09 -5.66 6.77
CA ASN A 85 7.13 -5.11 8.12
C ASN A 85 7.84 -3.76 8.16
N GLN A 86 8.87 -3.56 7.33
CA GLN A 86 9.53 -2.27 7.16
C GLN A 86 8.63 -1.30 6.38
N MET A 87 7.97 -1.76 5.32
CA MET A 87 7.03 -0.95 4.56
C MET A 87 5.91 -0.38 5.43
N MET A 88 5.32 -1.22 6.30
CA MET A 88 4.30 -0.77 7.24
C MET A 88 4.86 0.19 8.29
N SER A 89 6.08 -0.04 8.82
CA SER A 89 6.73 0.92 9.72
C SER A 89 6.94 2.28 9.06
N ASN A 90 7.39 2.30 7.80
CA ASN A 90 7.54 3.53 7.02
C ASN A 90 6.19 4.21 6.76
N MET A 91 5.13 3.42 6.55
CA MET A 91 3.78 3.97 6.41
C MET A 91 3.34 4.70 7.68
N LYS A 92 3.62 4.15 8.88
CA LYS A 92 3.29 4.83 10.15
C LYS A 92 3.96 6.19 10.27
N ILE A 93 5.20 6.31 9.77
CA ILE A 93 5.93 7.58 9.72
C ILE A 93 5.27 8.55 8.73
N ALA A 94 4.69 8.05 7.64
CA ALA A 94 4.00 8.84 6.63
C ALA A 94 2.55 9.22 7.01
N LEU A 95 1.90 8.50 7.94
CA LEU A 95 0.51 8.74 8.37
C LEU A 95 0.19 10.20 8.74
N PRO A 96 1.06 10.97 9.43
CA PRO A 96 0.79 12.38 9.70
C PRO A 96 0.57 13.24 8.44
N SER A 97 1.08 12.79 7.28
CA SER A 97 0.90 13.49 6.00
C SER A 97 -0.44 13.19 5.32
N ILE A 98 -1.26 12.28 5.87
CA ILE A 98 -2.55 11.85 5.29
C ILE A 98 -3.59 12.98 5.17
N GLY A 99 -3.40 14.09 5.89
CA GLY A 99 -4.22 15.30 5.69
C GLY A 99 -4.02 15.95 4.31
N SER A 100 -2.87 15.72 3.67
CA SER A 100 -2.57 16.21 2.33
C SER A 100 -2.98 15.22 1.24
N ILE A 101 -3.32 15.71 0.05
CA ILE A 101 -3.65 14.86 -1.11
C ILE A 101 -2.50 13.92 -1.46
N VAL A 102 -1.26 14.43 -1.45
CA VAL A 102 -0.06 13.62 -1.72
C VAL A 102 0.12 12.52 -0.68
N GLY A 103 -0.14 12.81 0.60
CA GLY A 103 -0.11 11.81 1.66
C GLY A 103 -1.20 10.75 1.50
N LYS A 104 -2.44 11.13 1.15
CA LYS A 104 -3.53 10.18 0.84
C LYS A 104 -3.13 9.26 -0.32
N LEU A 105 -2.54 9.80 -1.38
CA LEU A 105 -2.02 9.03 -2.52
C LEU A 105 -0.89 8.07 -2.15
N GLY A 106 0.07 8.53 -1.35
CA GLY A 106 1.18 7.69 -0.90
C GLY A 106 0.68 6.51 -0.07
N ILE A 107 -0.29 6.75 0.82
CA ILE A 107 -0.88 5.72 1.68
C ILE A 107 -1.74 4.75 0.87
N ASP A 108 -2.54 5.24 -0.09
CA ASP A 108 -3.26 4.39 -1.05
C ASP A 108 -2.30 3.47 -1.83
N GLY A 109 -1.18 4.00 -2.32
CA GLY A 109 -0.13 3.22 -2.97
C GLY A 109 0.44 2.11 -2.09
N ILE A 110 0.73 2.42 -0.82
CA ILE A 110 1.23 1.44 0.15
C ILE A 110 0.18 0.37 0.43
N VAL A 111 -1.09 0.73 0.60
CA VAL A 111 -2.15 -0.26 0.84
C VAL A 111 -2.30 -1.20 -0.36
N LYS A 112 -2.25 -0.68 -1.59
CA LYS A 112 -2.25 -1.51 -2.80
C LYS A 112 -1.10 -2.51 -2.81
N GLU A 113 0.08 -2.10 -2.36
CA GLU A 113 1.23 -2.99 -2.26
C GLU A 113 1.05 -4.07 -1.18
N ILE A 114 0.53 -3.70 0.00
CA ILE A 114 0.18 -4.67 1.06
C ILE A 114 -0.77 -5.75 0.53
N LYS A 115 -1.77 -5.37 -0.28
CA LYS A 115 -2.71 -6.33 -0.87
C LYS A 115 -2.04 -7.30 -1.85
N LYS A 116 -1.06 -6.85 -2.64
CA LYS A 116 -0.28 -7.75 -3.50
C LYS A 116 0.49 -8.76 -2.65
N ILE A 117 1.14 -8.31 -1.59
CA ILE A 117 1.86 -9.17 -0.64
C ILE A 117 0.91 -10.21 -0.03
N ILE A 118 -0.32 -9.83 0.32
CA ILE A 118 -1.35 -10.77 0.80
C ILE A 118 -1.69 -11.82 -0.27
N LYS A 119 -1.86 -11.41 -1.53
CA LYS A 119 -2.15 -12.35 -2.64
C LYS A 119 -1.01 -13.35 -2.83
N GLU A 120 0.24 -12.89 -2.79
CA GLU A 120 1.41 -13.76 -2.90
C GLU A 120 1.48 -14.77 -1.75
N ILE A 121 1.26 -14.34 -0.50
CA ILE A 121 1.22 -15.24 0.67
C ILE A 121 0.18 -16.34 0.49
N LEU A 122 -1.03 -16.00 0.03
CA LEU A 122 -2.08 -16.97 -0.23
C LEU A 122 -1.70 -17.94 -1.36
N GLY A 123 -1.06 -17.43 -2.41
CA GLY A 123 -0.52 -18.25 -3.51
C GLY A 123 0.53 -19.25 -3.03
N LEU A 124 1.42 -18.84 -2.12
CA LEU A 124 2.45 -19.71 -1.54
C LEU A 124 1.87 -20.82 -0.64
N PHE A 125 0.69 -20.61 -0.06
CA PHE A 125 -0.05 -21.68 0.60
C PHE A 125 -0.76 -22.64 -0.37
N GLY A 126 -0.56 -22.48 -1.69
CA GLY A 126 -1.21 -23.29 -2.71
C GLY A 126 -2.71 -23.01 -2.86
N ILE A 127 -3.17 -21.85 -2.36
CA ILE A 127 -4.57 -21.47 -2.41
C ILE A 127 -4.79 -20.73 -3.72
N ASN A 128 -5.51 -21.37 -4.66
CA ASN A 128 -6.09 -20.66 -5.79
C ASN A 128 -6.99 -19.56 -5.24
N LEU A 129 -6.61 -18.31 -5.48
CA LEU A 129 -7.25 -17.15 -4.86
C LEU A 129 -8.77 -17.21 -5.11
N PRO A 130 -9.59 -17.50 -4.09
CA PRO A 130 -11.01 -17.59 -4.29
C PRO A 130 -11.54 -16.23 -4.74
N LYS A 131 -12.48 -16.21 -5.69
CA LYS A 131 -13.07 -14.96 -6.20
C LYS A 131 -13.61 -14.06 -5.09
N TRP A 132 -14.02 -14.63 -3.96
CA TRP A 132 -14.49 -13.87 -2.81
C TRP A 132 -13.37 -13.10 -2.09
N ILE A 133 -12.13 -13.60 -2.07
CA ILE A 133 -10.97 -12.88 -1.51
C ILE A 133 -10.61 -11.71 -2.41
N ASP A 134 -10.62 -11.91 -3.73
CA ASP A 134 -10.46 -10.81 -4.67
C ASP A 134 -11.56 -9.76 -4.47
N GLY A 135 -12.81 -10.19 -4.35
CA GLY A 135 -13.93 -9.30 -4.02
C GLY A 135 -13.73 -8.53 -2.72
N LEU A 136 -13.23 -9.17 -1.66
CA LEU A 136 -12.91 -8.53 -0.39
C LEU A 136 -11.82 -7.46 -0.54
N LEU A 137 -10.74 -7.78 -1.27
CA LEU A 137 -9.64 -6.85 -1.54
C LEU A 137 -10.08 -5.65 -2.40
N THR A 138 -11.06 -5.86 -3.28
CA THR A 138 -11.71 -4.79 -4.06
C THR A 138 -12.61 -3.93 -3.17
N LEU A 139 -13.40 -4.52 -2.28
CA LEU A 139 -14.23 -3.76 -1.33
C LEU A 139 -13.38 -2.89 -0.40
N ILE A 140 -12.21 -3.38 0.04
CA ILE A 140 -11.25 -2.58 0.79
C ILE A 140 -10.81 -1.34 -0.01
N ASP A 141 -10.53 -1.49 -1.30
CA ASP A 141 -10.17 -0.34 -2.15
C ASP A 141 -11.33 0.64 -2.30
N GLU A 142 -12.54 0.15 -2.50
CA GLU A 142 -13.72 1.01 -2.63
C GLU A 142 -13.94 1.84 -1.37
N ILE A 143 -13.83 1.20 -0.19
CA ILE A 143 -13.95 1.88 1.10
C ILE A 143 -12.84 2.93 1.27
N LEU A 144 -11.58 2.57 0.97
CA LEU A 144 -10.47 3.52 1.08
C LEU A 144 -10.59 4.67 0.09
N ASN A 145 -11.06 4.42 -1.13
CA ASN A 145 -11.32 5.46 -2.12
C ASN A 145 -12.43 6.41 -1.65
N ILE A 146 -13.50 5.90 -1.04
CA ILE A 146 -14.54 6.74 -0.45
C ILE A 146 -13.96 7.59 0.68
N ILE A 147 -13.22 6.97 1.60
CA ILE A 147 -12.61 7.61 2.76
C ILE A 147 -11.58 8.68 2.37
N PHE A 148 -10.76 8.43 1.33
CA PHE A 148 -9.78 9.40 0.85
C PHE A 148 -10.38 10.50 -0.02
N GLY A 149 -11.67 10.40 -0.36
CA GLY A 149 -12.34 11.36 -1.23
C GLY A 149 -11.92 11.21 -2.70
N GLY A 150 -11.70 9.97 -3.16
CA GLY A 150 -11.31 9.62 -4.52
C GLY A 150 -12.26 10.13 -5.62
N GLY A 151 -13.51 10.46 -5.26
CA GLY A 151 -14.48 11.12 -6.15
C GLY A 151 -14.52 12.65 -6.07
N SER A 152 -13.75 13.27 -5.16
CA SER A 152 -13.79 14.72 -4.93
C SER A 152 -13.16 15.50 -6.09
N ALA A 153 -13.72 16.68 -6.40
CA ALA A 153 -13.17 17.56 -7.42
C ALA A 153 -11.70 17.94 -7.13
N LYS A 154 -11.35 18.11 -5.84
CA LYS A 154 -9.98 18.41 -5.40
C LYS A 154 -8.99 17.30 -5.76
N MET A 155 -9.36 16.04 -5.54
CA MET A 155 -8.52 14.90 -5.89
C MET A 155 -8.31 14.77 -7.40
N ARG A 156 -9.36 14.97 -8.20
CA ARG A 156 -9.26 14.95 -9.67
C ARG A 156 -8.36 16.06 -10.22
N ILE A 157 -8.47 17.27 -9.67
CA ILE A 157 -7.60 18.39 -10.04
C ILE A 157 -6.15 18.09 -9.68
N ALA A 158 -5.89 17.55 -8.49
CA ALA A 158 -4.54 17.19 -8.07
C ALA A 158 -3.93 16.09 -8.95
N MET A 159 -4.69 15.04 -9.29
CA MET A 159 -4.25 14.01 -10.23
C MET A 159 -3.92 14.59 -11.61
N SER A 160 -4.77 15.49 -12.11
CA SER A 160 -4.51 16.18 -13.39
C SER A 160 -3.24 17.02 -13.34
N GLN A 161 -2.97 17.71 -12.22
CA GLN A 161 -1.74 18.47 -12.03
C GLN A 161 -0.51 17.55 -12.00
N ILE A 162 -0.58 16.43 -11.28
CA ILE A 162 0.52 15.44 -11.24
C ILE A 162 0.81 14.91 -12.64
N GLU A 163 -0.22 14.59 -13.43
CA GLU A 163 -0.07 14.13 -14.81
C GLU A 163 0.57 15.21 -15.70
N GLN A 164 0.15 16.47 -15.57
CA GLN A 164 0.76 17.59 -16.29
C GLN A 164 2.25 17.76 -15.93
N HIS A 165 2.60 17.66 -14.65
CA HIS A 165 3.99 17.72 -14.19
C HIS A 165 4.83 16.58 -14.78
N TYR A 166 4.30 15.35 -14.76
CA TYR A 166 4.98 14.19 -15.33
C TYR A 166 5.23 14.34 -16.85
N LEU A 167 4.24 14.81 -17.61
CA LEU A 167 4.40 15.09 -19.04
C LEU A 167 5.45 16.19 -19.31
N ALA A 168 5.51 17.21 -18.44
CA ALA A 168 6.52 18.24 -18.53
C ALA A 168 7.93 17.68 -18.27
N GLU A 169 8.10 16.83 -17.26
CA GLU A 169 9.37 16.15 -16.95
C GLU A 169 9.84 15.29 -18.13
N LEU A 170 8.94 14.49 -18.72
CA LEU A 170 9.27 13.69 -19.91
C LEU A 170 9.70 14.55 -21.09
N THR A 171 9.04 15.70 -21.29
CA THR A 171 9.38 16.64 -22.36
C THR A 171 10.75 17.26 -22.14
N GLN A 172 11.07 17.66 -20.91
CA GLN A 172 12.39 18.19 -20.56
C GLN A 172 13.48 17.13 -20.74
N LEU A 173 13.23 15.90 -20.30
CA LEU A 173 14.15 14.78 -20.48
C LEU A 173 14.40 14.46 -21.96
N ALA A 174 13.35 14.53 -22.81
CA ALA A 174 13.50 14.36 -24.25
C ALA A 174 14.34 15.48 -24.88
N LYS A 175 14.16 16.74 -24.46
CA LYS A 175 14.99 17.88 -24.89
C LYS A 175 16.45 17.71 -24.48
N LEU A 176 16.70 17.29 -23.23
CA LEU A 176 18.05 17.02 -22.75
C LEU A 176 18.73 15.89 -23.53
N LYS A 177 18.02 14.78 -23.79
CA LYS A 177 18.52 13.68 -24.63
C LYS A 177 18.85 14.11 -26.05
N LYS A 178 18.04 15.01 -26.62
CA LYS A 178 18.31 15.57 -27.95
C LYS A 178 19.56 16.44 -27.94
N ALA A 179 19.68 17.37 -26.97
CA ALA A 179 20.83 18.25 -26.85
C ALA A 179 22.14 17.50 -26.57
N THR A 180 22.11 16.45 -25.73
CA THR A 180 23.28 15.58 -25.49
C THR A 180 23.70 14.82 -26.74
N LYS A 181 22.74 14.35 -27.55
CA LYS A 181 23.04 13.70 -28.83
C LYS A 181 23.61 14.68 -29.87
N GLU A 182 23.16 15.92 -29.87
CA GLU A 182 23.71 16.97 -30.73
C GLU A 182 25.15 17.31 -30.32
N LEU A 183 25.41 17.49 -29.01
CA LEU A 183 26.77 17.70 -28.50
C LEU A 183 27.73 16.54 -28.81
N SER A 184 27.29 15.29 -28.66
CA SER A 184 28.15 14.13 -28.99
C SER A 184 28.46 14.01 -30.48
N ASN A 185 27.54 14.46 -31.35
CA ASN A 185 27.74 14.46 -32.79
C ASN A 185 28.62 15.62 -33.27
N ASP A 186 28.61 16.75 -32.56
CA ASP A 186 29.49 17.89 -32.84
C ASP A 186 30.94 17.57 -32.40
N GLU A 187 31.13 16.88 -31.26
CA GLU A 187 32.46 16.41 -30.81
C GLU A 187 33.09 15.38 -31.76
N GLU A 188 32.29 14.52 -32.43
CA GLU A 188 32.81 13.58 -33.45
C GLU A 188 33.14 14.26 -34.79
N ASN A 189 32.60 15.45 -35.08
CA ASN A 189 32.87 16.18 -36.33
C ASN A 189 34.06 17.14 -36.24
N ASP A 190 34.52 17.50 -35.04
CA ASP A 190 35.69 18.37 -34.83
C ASP A 190 37.04 17.61 -34.83
N GLU A 191 37.05 16.28 -35.02
CA GLU A 191 38.26 15.44 -35.13
C GLU A 191 38.64 15.03 -36.58
N LEU A 192 38.09 15.66 -37.62
CA LEU A 192 38.46 15.46 -39.05
C LEU A 192 39.11 16.70 -39.67
#